data_AF-A0A5K1BU45-F1
#
_entry.id   AF-A0A5K1BU45-F1
#
_cell.length_a   1.000
_cell.length_b   1.000
_cell.length_c   1.000
_cell.angle_alpha   90.00
_cell.angle_beta   90.00
_cell.angle_gamma   90.00
#
_symmetry.space_group_name_H-M   'P 1'
#
loop_
_entity.id
_entity.type
_entity.pdbx_description
1 polymer ?
#
loop_
_entity_poly.entity_id
_entity_poly.type
_entity_poly.pdbx_seq_one_letter_code
_entity_poly.pdbx_strand_id
1 'polypeptide(L)' 'SIPRKIWLDPSGRQLVQWPVEELEALRGKRYEIKNKQINSGSTVEIPLADSSQ' A
#
# COMPACT_ATOMS: atom_id res chain seq x y z
N SER A 1 -0.84 15.27 -11.59
CA SER A 1 -1.48 13.99 -11.22
C SER A 1 -0.46 12.86 -11.37
N ILE A 2 -0.59 11.76 -10.62
CA ILE A 2 0.27 10.57 -10.80
C ILE A 2 -0.34 9.68 -11.89
N PRO A 3 0.43 9.19 -12.88
CA PRO A 3 -0.08 8.34 -13.95
C PRO A 3 -0.54 6.97 -13.41
N ARG A 4 -1.55 6.39 -14.06
CA ARG A 4 -2.12 5.08 -13.70
C ARG A 4 -2.34 4.21 -14.94
N LYS A 5 -2.00 2.92 -14.82
CA LYS A 5 -2.46 1.87 -15.74
C LYS A 5 -3.95 1.64 -15.50
N ILE A 6 -4.73 1.44 -16.57
CA ILE A 6 -6.18 1.22 -16.51
C ILE A 6 -6.54 -0.02 -17.33
N TRP A 7 -7.41 -0.86 -16.81
CA TRP A 7 -7.96 -2.02 -17.51
C TRP A 7 -9.37 -2.35 -17.01
N LEU A 8 -10.08 -3.21 -17.74
CA LEU A 8 -11.41 -3.68 -17.35
C LEU A 8 -11.29 -4.73 -16.23
N ASP A 9 -12.05 -4.56 -15.16
CA ASP A 9 -12.18 -5.55 -14.09
C ASP A 9 -12.65 -6.90 -14.68
N PRO A 10 -12.23 -8.06 -14.14
CA PRO A 10 -12.66 -9.37 -14.64
C PRO A 10 -14.18 -9.56 -14.67
N SER A 11 -14.95 -8.88 -13.80
CA SER A 11 -16.40 -8.91 -13.84
C SER A 11 -17.02 -8.05 -14.94
N GLY A 12 -16.23 -7.22 -15.64
CA GLY A 12 -16.65 -6.34 -16.72
C GLY A 12 -17.46 -5.12 -16.29
N ARG A 13 -17.67 -4.94 -14.99
CA ARG A 13 -18.59 -3.90 -14.46
C ARG A 13 -17.91 -2.57 -14.17
N GLN A 14 -16.58 -2.55 -14.09
CA GLN A 14 -15.82 -1.36 -13.72
C GLN A 14 -14.41 -1.39 -14.30
N LEU A 15 -13.76 -0.22 -14.32
CA LEU A 15 -12.34 -0.11 -14.62
C LEU A 15 -11.52 -0.18 -13.33
N VAL A 16 -10.43 -0.93 -13.37
CA VAL A 16 -9.41 -0.94 -12.31
C VAL A 16 -8.30 0.01 -12.71
N GLN A 17 -7.81 0.78 -11.73
CA GLN A 17 -6.66 1.65 -11.92
C GLN A 17 -5.55 1.27 -10.94
N TRP A 18 -4.33 1.23 -11.44
CA TRP A 18 -3.14 0.96 -10.63
C TRP A 18 -2.04 1.95 -10.93
N PRO A 19 -1.25 2.40 -9.94
CA PRO A 19 -0.06 3.19 -10.20
C PRO A 19 0.84 2.53 -11.24
N VAL A 20 1.48 3.32 -12.10
CA VAL A 20 2.45 2.76 -13.05
C VAL A 20 3.64 2.12 -12.30
N GLU A 21 4.27 1.14 -12.92
CA GLU A 21 5.26 0.27 -12.27
C GLU A 21 6.55 1.02 -11.92
N GLU A 22 6.86 2.05 -12.68
CA GLU A 22 7.98 2.98 -12.50
C GLU A 22 7.94 3.65 -11.11
N LEU A 23 6.77 3.77 -10.49
CA LEU A 23 6.61 4.33 -9.15
C LEU A 23 7.12 3.39 -8.04
N GLU A 24 7.24 2.08 -8.33
CA GLU A 24 7.81 1.14 -7.37
C GLU A 24 9.27 1.47 -7.05
N ALA A 25 10.01 2.06 -8.00
CA ALA A 25 11.38 2.53 -7.79
C ALA A 25 11.49 3.71 -6.80
N LEU A 26 10.39 4.41 -6.53
CA LEU A 26 10.34 5.52 -5.57
C LEU A 26 10.00 5.07 -4.15
N ARG A 27 9.70 3.79 -3.93
CA ARG A 27 9.41 3.29 -2.57
C ARG A 27 10.68 3.24 -1.73
N GLY A 28 10.58 3.73 -0.50
CA GLY A 28 11.63 3.60 0.50
C GLY A 28 11.67 2.21 1.13
N LYS A 29 12.17 2.14 2.36
CA LYS A 29 12.25 0.89 3.14
C LYS A 29 10.87 0.23 3.26
N ARG A 30 10.81 -1.05 2.89
CA ARG A 30 9.60 -1.87 3.02
C ARG A 30 9.37 -2.23 4.48
N TYR A 31 8.16 -1.97 4.97
CA TYR A 31 7.67 -2.44 6.27
C TYR A 31 6.46 -3.33 6.04
N GLU A 32 6.36 -4.43 6.79
CA GLU A 32 5.30 -5.42 6.60
C GLU A 32 4.75 -5.85 7.97
N ILE A 33 3.44 -5.71 8.15
CA ILE A 33 2.71 -6.17 9.34
C ILE A 33 1.69 -7.21 8.87
N LYS A 34 1.79 -8.43 9.39
CA LYS A 34 0.88 -9.54 9.04
C LYS A 34 0.07 -9.95 10.26
N ASN A 35 -1.17 -10.40 10.04
CA ASN A 35 -2.03 -11.01 11.06
C ASN A 35 -2.23 -10.16 12.32
N LYS A 36 -2.18 -8.83 12.20
CA LYS A 36 -2.44 -7.91 13.32
C LYS A 36 -3.93 -7.63 13.44
N GLN A 37 -4.52 -7.96 14.57
CA GLN A 37 -5.90 -7.57 14.89
C GLN A 37 -5.98 -6.06 15.11
N ILE A 38 -6.89 -5.39 14.41
CA ILE A 38 -7.18 -3.95 14.56
C ILE A 38 -8.55 -3.82 15.22
N ASN A 39 -8.57 -3.30 16.45
CA ASN A 39 -9.81 -3.10 17.20
C ASN A 39 -10.42 -1.72 16.88
N SER A 40 -11.74 -1.58 17.07
CA SER A 40 -12.42 -0.30 16.85
C SER A 40 -11.82 0.80 17.72
N GLY A 41 -11.51 1.95 17.11
CA GLY A 41 -10.86 3.09 17.78
C GLY A 41 -9.39 2.89 18.16
N SER A 42 -8.78 1.74 17.82
CA SER A 42 -7.36 1.48 18.12
C SER A 42 -6.43 2.10 17.07
N THR A 43 -5.20 2.42 17.50
CA THR A 43 -4.10 2.81 16.61
C THR A 43 -3.10 1.66 16.55
N VAL A 44 -2.60 1.35 15.36
CA VAL A 44 -1.50 0.40 15.16
C VAL A 44 -0.26 1.19 14.78
N GLU A 45 0.73 1.19 15.66
CA GLU A 45 2.03 1.79 15.37
C GLU A 45 2.81 0.93 14.38
N ILE A 46 3.45 1.58 13.43
CA ILE A 46 4.37 0.95 12.50
C ILE A 46 5.75 1.05 13.12
N PRO A 47 6.45 -0.07 13.38
CA PRO A 47 7.80 -0.01 13.94
C PRO A 47 8.72 0.68 12.92
N LEU A 48 9.13 1.91 13.23
CA LEU A 48 10.28 2.54 12.62
C LEU A 48 11.48 1.73 13.08
N ALA A 49 12.26 1.18 12.16
CA ALA A 49 13.44 0.43 12.54
C ALA A 49 14.37 1.32 13.38
N ASP A 50 14.62 0.87 14.60
CA ASP A 50 15.70 1.24 15.51
C ASP A 50 16.11 2.72 15.49
N SER A 51 15.37 3.56 16.21
CA SER A 51 16.01 4.64 16.96
C SER A 51 16.52 4.04 18.28
N SER A 52 17.54 3.18 18.20
CA SER A 52 18.34 2.78 19.36
C SER A 52 19.09 4.02 19.85
N GLN A 53 18.76 4.48 21.05
CA GLN A 53 19.69 5.17 21.95
C GLN A 53 20.19 4.15 22.98
#